data_AF-A0A7S1J1M0-F1
#
_entry.id   AF-A0A7S1J1M0-F1
#
_cell.length_a   1.000
_cell.length_b   1.000
_cell.length_c   1.000
_cell.angle_alpha   90.00
_cell.angle_beta   90.00
_cell.angle_gamma   90.00
#
_symmetry.space_group_name_H-M   'P 1'
#
loop_
_entity.id
_entity.type
_entity.pdbx_description
1 polymer ?
#
loop_
_entity_poly.entity_id
_entity_poly.type
_entity_poly.pdbx_seq_one_letter_code
_entity_poly.pdbx_strand_id
1 'polypeptide(L)'
;MCRDEKLFVGDVDEEYICSIGQGVLVDPVMAPCQHEFCESCILECLKHKKECPLCRRHLAPEDMQKAYKTTRMVSKLEIWCDNRPHGCTWSGKWVDLIEHQDACDYESVKCPYDGCTAPNMYRKQMTHHLQTCPYKSFECQYCRKMIPGCNLKDHEVDCPKRPVKCTQHCQAQVTMDTLSTHIKSHCPLTVVPCPFSVHGCDVDKLQRMELDVHMRDATAKHLELLCKKVEAQDLQIKTQQSQIRKLYQRSQIIVDQLGKGTFTTVSDAVAAAEDGDRIIINAGLYRESIVINKNISLQAAAEGQVRIENGSESNVIVIRNTCKLVGLHLHQRSKNFFCIRIIVNDDATVIEKCDIVSDHFSCIQIDCGCNPLLRNNKIHDSKQCGILIKKNGKGRIENNDIHSNSLSNIYVDANANPVVTSNKIHNSAQHGIWIKQYGIGVFENNTIYNNTMSNIKIEEGAAPIIKNNYI
;
A
#
# COMPACT_ATOMS: atom_id res chain seq x y z
N MET A 1 -22.91 -42.35 -9.59
CA MET A 1 -24.04 -43.26 -9.84
C MET A 1 -23.49 -44.46 -10.63
N CYS A 2 -24.10 -45.63 -10.50
CA CYS A 2 -23.76 -46.79 -11.33
C CYS A 2 -24.06 -46.53 -12.82
N ARG A 3 -23.44 -47.29 -13.71
CA ARG A 3 -23.65 -47.19 -15.16
C ARG A 3 -24.81 -48.12 -15.57
N ASP A 4 -25.68 -47.67 -16.47
CA ASP A 4 -26.77 -48.51 -16.98
C ASP A 4 -26.18 -49.72 -17.73
N GLU A 5 -26.61 -50.92 -17.35
CA GLU A 5 -26.19 -52.19 -17.94
C GLU A 5 -26.47 -52.25 -19.45
N LYS A 6 -27.54 -51.59 -19.92
CA LYS A 6 -27.92 -51.56 -21.35
C LYS A 6 -26.89 -50.87 -22.25
N LEU A 7 -25.96 -50.12 -21.67
CA LEU A 7 -24.86 -49.50 -22.40
C LEU A 7 -23.73 -50.50 -22.70
N PHE A 8 -23.69 -51.66 -22.04
CA PHE A 8 -22.66 -52.66 -22.25
C PHE A 8 -23.00 -53.61 -23.40
N VAL A 9 -21.97 -54.23 -23.97
CA VAL A 9 -22.09 -55.22 -25.04
C VAL A 9 -22.25 -56.60 -24.40
N GLY A 10 -23.38 -57.26 -24.67
CA GLY A 10 -23.68 -58.57 -24.11
C GLY A 10 -24.16 -58.50 -22.65
N ASP A 11 -24.24 -59.67 -22.02
CA ASP A 11 -24.67 -59.80 -20.62
C ASP A 11 -23.50 -59.49 -19.68
N VAL A 12 -23.74 -58.70 -18.64
CA VAL A 12 -22.73 -58.37 -17.62
C VAL A 12 -22.88 -59.34 -16.45
N ASP A 13 -21.77 -59.88 -15.96
CA ASP A 13 -21.79 -60.79 -14.80
C ASP A 13 -22.42 -60.11 -13.58
N GLU A 14 -23.30 -60.82 -12.88
CA GLU A 14 -24.00 -60.33 -11.68
C GLU A 14 -23.02 -59.84 -10.61
N GLU A 15 -21.79 -60.38 -10.57
CA GLU A 15 -20.74 -59.92 -9.65
C GLU A 15 -20.30 -58.47 -9.88
N TYR A 16 -20.53 -57.91 -11.07
CA TYR A 16 -20.20 -56.52 -11.43
C TYR A 16 -21.38 -55.56 -11.29
N ILE A 17 -22.54 -56.04 -10.83
CA ILE A 17 -23.75 -55.24 -10.66
C ILE A 17 -23.82 -54.71 -9.23
N CYS A 18 -23.92 -53.39 -9.10
CA CYS A 18 -24.08 -52.75 -7.81
C CYS A 18 -25.45 -53.03 -7.21
N SER A 19 -25.51 -53.71 -6.06
CA SER A 19 -26.80 -54.04 -5.42
C SER A 19 -27.60 -52.83 -4.91
N ILE A 20 -26.98 -51.65 -4.80
CA ILE A 20 -27.65 -50.40 -4.42
C ILE A 20 -28.25 -49.72 -5.66
N GLY A 21 -27.43 -49.53 -6.69
CA GLY A 21 -27.79 -48.76 -7.88
C GLY A 21 -28.45 -49.58 -8.99
N GLN A 22 -28.38 -50.90 -8.93
CA GLN A 22 -28.89 -51.83 -9.94
C GLN A 22 -28.31 -51.57 -11.35
N GLY A 23 -27.02 -51.28 -11.40
CA GLY A 23 -26.26 -51.08 -12.65
C GLY A 23 -24.80 -51.45 -12.44
N VAL A 24 -24.01 -51.45 -13.52
CA VAL A 24 -22.61 -51.84 -13.49
C VAL A 24 -21.80 -50.91 -12.58
N LEU A 25 -20.92 -51.49 -11.78
CA LEU A 25 -20.11 -50.81 -10.78
C LEU A 25 -19.25 -49.68 -11.40
N VAL A 26 -19.39 -48.46 -10.89
CA VAL A 26 -18.53 -47.31 -11.19
C VAL A 26 -17.72 -47.00 -9.94
N ASP A 27 -16.39 -46.97 -10.08
CA ASP A 27 -15.45 -46.79 -8.96
C ASP A 27 -15.78 -47.70 -7.76
N PRO A 28 -15.66 -49.03 -7.92
CA PRO A 28 -16.09 -49.97 -6.88
C PRO A 28 -15.24 -49.89 -5.62
N VAL A 29 -15.92 -49.94 -4.48
CA VAL A 29 -15.35 -49.97 -3.13
C VAL A 29 -15.87 -51.18 -2.37
N MET A 30 -15.01 -51.80 -1.58
CA MET A 30 -15.25 -53.00 -0.80
C MET A 30 -15.34 -52.66 0.69
N ALA A 31 -16.41 -53.10 1.33
CA ALA A 31 -16.59 -53.01 2.78
C ALA A 31 -15.80 -54.12 3.51
N PRO A 32 -15.48 -53.97 4.82
CA PRO A 32 -14.83 -55.04 5.60
C PRO A 32 -15.61 -56.37 5.62
N CYS A 33 -16.92 -56.30 5.37
CA CYS A 33 -17.79 -57.46 5.22
C CYS A 33 -17.72 -58.14 3.84
N GLN A 34 -16.79 -57.73 2.97
CA GLN A 34 -16.54 -58.25 1.61
C GLN A 34 -17.64 -57.94 0.58
N HIS A 35 -18.58 -57.05 0.89
CA HIS A 35 -19.56 -56.57 -0.10
C HIS A 35 -19.00 -55.37 -0.88
N GLU A 36 -19.23 -55.36 -2.20
CA GLU A 36 -18.78 -54.31 -3.11
C GLU A 36 -19.93 -53.43 -3.60
N PHE A 37 -19.66 -52.12 -3.71
CA PHE A 37 -20.63 -51.11 -4.14
C PHE A 37 -19.94 -50.03 -4.97
N CYS A 38 -20.68 -49.25 -5.77
CA CYS A 38 -20.13 -48.02 -6.33
C CYS A 38 -19.84 -47.04 -5.17
N GLU A 39 -18.70 -46.36 -5.19
CA GLU A 39 -18.32 -45.38 -4.15
C GLU A 39 -19.44 -44.37 -3.90
N SER A 40 -19.93 -43.74 -4.97
CA SER A 40 -21.04 -42.78 -4.88
C SER A 40 -22.35 -43.38 -4.32
N CYS A 41 -22.67 -44.64 -4.61
CA CYS A 41 -23.91 -45.29 -4.16
C CYS A 41 -23.87 -45.63 -2.68
N ILE A 42 -22.77 -46.21 -2.19
CA ILE A 42 -22.65 -46.56 -0.77
C ILE A 42 -22.47 -45.32 0.11
N LEU A 43 -21.73 -44.30 -0.35
CA LEU A 43 -21.59 -43.05 0.38
C LEU A 43 -22.94 -42.36 0.59
N GLU A 44 -23.84 -42.41 -0.39
CA GLU A 44 -25.21 -41.89 -0.24
C GLU A 44 -26.01 -42.71 0.78
N CYS A 45 -25.97 -44.05 0.72
CA CYS A 45 -26.64 -44.90 1.71
C CYS A 45 -26.15 -44.66 3.14
N LEU A 46 -24.83 -44.49 3.33
CA LEU A 46 -24.20 -44.27 4.63
C LEU A 46 -24.48 -42.88 5.22
N LYS A 47 -25.06 -41.94 4.46
CA LYS A 47 -25.63 -40.70 5.03
C LYS A 47 -26.88 -40.99 5.87
N HIS A 48 -27.63 -42.04 5.53
CA HIS A 48 -28.90 -42.36 6.19
C HIS A 48 -28.77 -43.43 7.28
N LYS A 49 -27.99 -44.49 7.03
CA LYS A 49 -27.77 -45.58 8.02
C LYS A 49 -26.32 -46.04 7.98
N LYS A 50 -25.67 -46.11 9.14
CA LYS A 50 -24.27 -46.56 9.31
C LYS A 50 -24.17 -48.09 9.35
N GLU A 51 -24.76 -48.74 8.36
CA GLU A 51 -24.83 -50.19 8.23
C GLU A 51 -24.66 -50.59 6.77
N CYS A 52 -24.05 -51.75 6.53
CA CYS A 52 -23.98 -52.35 5.20
C CYS A 52 -25.39 -52.71 4.70
N PRO A 53 -25.81 -52.26 3.50
CA PRO A 53 -27.15 -52.54 2.96
C PRO A 53 -27.49 -54.04 2.79
N LEU A 54 -26.47 -54.89 2.65
CA LEU A 54 -26.65 -56.33 2.39
C LEU A 54 -26.64 -57.18 3.67
N CYS A 55 -25.70 -56.93 4.60
CA CYS A 55 -25.54 -57.77 5.79
C CYS A 55 -25.84 -57.06 7.13
N ARG A 56 -26.19 -55.77 7.09
CA ARG A 56 -26.55 -54.94 8.26
C ARG A 56 -25.45 -54.81 9.34
N ARG A 57 -24.22 -55.20 9.04
CA ARG A 57 -23.06 -54.93 9.91
C ARG A 57 -22.79 -53.42 9.92
N HIS A 58 -22.35 -52.89 11.06
CA HIS A 58 -21.92 -51.50 11.16
C HIS A 58 -20.86 -51.19 10.10
N LEU A 59 -21.00 -50.08 9.41
CA LEU A 59 -20.12 -49.67 8.33
C LEU A 59 -19.99 -48.15 8.33
N ALA A 60 -18.76 -47.66 8.44
CA ALA A 60 -18.45 -46.24 8.29
C ALA A 60 -17.73 -45.99 6.94
N PRO A 61 -17.84 -44.78 6.35
CA PRO A 61 -17.16 -44.47 5.09
C PRO A 61 -15.64 -44.70 5.13
N GLU A 62 -15.03 -44.53 6.30
CA GLU A 62 -13.58 -44.67 6.52
C GLU A 62 -13.11 -46.13 6.45
N ASP A 63 -14.03 -47.09 6.63
CA ASP A 63 -13.72 -48.52 6.60
C ASP A 63 -13.65 -49.09 5.17
N MET A 64 -14.04 -48.30 4.16
CA MET A 64 -14.14 -48.73 2.78
C MET A 64 -12.77 -48.74 2.09
N GLN A 65 -12.49 -49.81 1.35
CA GLN A 65 -11.26 -49.95 0.56
C GLN A 65 -11.59 -49.97 -0.93
N LYS A 66 -10.70 -49.44 -1.77
CA LYS A 66 -10.87 -49.52 -3.24
C LYS A 66 -10.81 -50.98 -3.70
N ALA A 67 -11.81 -51.41 -4.47
CA ALA A 67 -11.86 -52.75 -5.05
C ALA A 67 -11.06 -52.82 -6.35
N TYR A 68 -9.72 -52.65 -6.27
CA TYR A 68 -8.84 -52.55 -7.44
C TYR A 68 -8.97 -53.71 -8.43
N LYS A 69 -9.23 -54.92 -7.95
CA LYS A 69 -9.45 -56.10 -8.80
C LYS A 69 -10.70 -55.91 -9.66
N THR A 70 -11.82 -55.56 -9.03
CA THR A 70 -13.11 -55.31 -9.68
C THR A 70 -13.01 -54.11 -10.62
N THR A 71 -12.39 -53.01 -10.21
CA THR A 71 -12.12 -51.86 -11.09
C THR A 71 -11.42 -52.29 -12.38
N ARG A 72 -10.43 -53.18 -12.28
CA ARG A 72 -9.66 -53.67 -13.43
C ARG A 72 -10.44 -54.67 -14.31
N MET A 73 -11.40 -55.42 -13.75
CA MET A 73 -12.22 -56.33 -14.53
C MET A 73 -13.34 -55.58 -15.24
N VAL A 74 -14.05 -54.73 -14.51
CA VAL A 74 -15.12 -53.89 -15.02
C VAL A 74 -14.64 -52.96 -16.14
N SER A 75 -13.42 -52.42 -16.05
CA SER A 75 -12.85 -51.56 -17.10
C SER A 75 -12.57 -52.26 -18.44
N LYS A 76 -12.53 -53.61 -18.44
CA LYS A 76 -12.36 -54.42 -19.65
C LYS A 76 -13.67 -54.80 -20.31
N LEU A 77 -14.81 -54.58 -19.65
CA LEU A 77 -16.12 -54.83 -20.24
C LEU A 77 -16.27 -53.99 -21.50
N GLU A 78 -16.87 -54.57 -22.53
CA GLU A 78 -17.16 -53.83 -23.76
C GLU A 78 -18.40 -52.96 -23.56
N ILE A 79 -18.30 -51.69 -23.96
CA ILE A 79 -19.36 -50.69 -23.81
C ILE A 79 -19.61 -49.97 -25.12
N TRP A 80 -20.87 -49.63 -25.38
CA TRP A 80 -21.28 -48.74 -26.46
C TRP A 80 -21.04 -47.27 -26.10
N CYS A 81 -20.73 -46.46 -27.11
CA CYS A 81 -20.68 -45.01 -26.96
C CYS A 81 -22.03 -44.43 -26.51
N ASP A 82 -22.01 -43.42 -25.65
CA ASP A 82 -23.22 -42.69 -25.19
C ASP A 82 -23.99 -42.04 -26.34
N ASN A 83 -23.29 -41.69 -27.42
CA ASN A 83 -23.88 -41.12 -28.62
C ASN A 83 -24.39 -42.18 -29.61
N ARG A 84 -24.54 -43.45 -29.20
CA ARG A 84 -25.13 -44.51 -30.03
C ARG A 84 -26.55 -44.17 -30.52
N PRO A 85 -27.46 -43.61 -29.70
CA PRO A 85 -28.76 -43.13 -30.17
C PRO A 85 -28.66 -42.05 -31.27
N HIS A 86 -27.54 -41.33 -31.35
CA HIS A 86 -27.28 -40.28 -32.33
C HIS A 86 -26.52 -40.78 -33.57
N GLY A 87 -26.19 -42.08 -33.64
CA GLY A 87 -25.57 -42.72 -34.80
C GLY A 87 -24.10 -43.07 -34.64
N CYS A 88 -23.51 -42.92 -33.45
CA CYS A 88 -22.18 -43.48 -33.18
C CYS A 88 -22.26 -45.01 -33.11
N THR A 89 -21.43 -45.71 -33.88
CA THR A 89 -21.37 -47.19 -33.88
C THR A 89 -20.21 -47.75 -33.07
N TRP A 90 -19.46 -46.89 -32.37
CA TRP A 90 -18.30 -47.33 -31.61
C TRP A 90 -18.71 -48.15 -30.39
N SER A 91 -18.05 -49.31 -30.25
CA SER A 91 -17.95 -50.08 -29.03
C SER A 91 -16.49 -50.43 -28.79
N GLY A 92 -16.10 -50.51 -27.52
CA GLY A 92 -14.75 -50.86 -27.12
C GLY A 92 -14.69 -51.14 -25.63
N LYS A 93 -13.51 -51.37 -25.08
CA LYS A 93 -13.37 -51.56 -23.64
C LYS A 93 -13.78 -50.27 -22.93
N TRP A 94 -14.42 -50.39 -21.78
CA TRP A 94 -14.88 -49.22 -21.02
C TRP A 94 -13.73 -48.25 -20.70
N VAL A 95 -12.52 -48.75 -20.42
CA VAL A 95 -11.34 -47.89 -20.23
C VAL A 95 -11.05 -46.95 -21.43
N ASP A 96 -11.37 -47.38 -22.65
CA ASP A 96 -11.10 -46.63 -23.89
C ASP A 96 -12.25 -45.66 -24.23
N LEU A 97 -13.38 -45.69 -23.51
CA LEU A 97 -14.55 -44.87 -23.80
C LEU A 97 -14.28 -43.37 -23.70
N ILE A 98 -13.44 -42.94 -22.75
CA ILE A 98 -13.11 -41.52 -22.55
C ILE A 98 -12.32 -41.00 -23.76
N GLU A 99 -11.30 -41.73 -24.20
CA GLU A 99 -10.51 -41.37 -25.39
C GLU A 99 -11.39 -41.32 -26.64
N HIS A 100 -12.34 -42.25 -26.76
CA HIS A 100 -13.32 -42.20 -27.83
C HIS A 100 -14.25 -40.98 -27.71
N GLN A 101 -14.81 -40.66 -26.54
CA GLN A 101 -15.70 -39.50 -26.35
C GLN A 101 -15.01 -38.19 -26.75
N ASP A 102 -13.75 -38.03 -26.39
CA ASP A 102 -12.92 -36.89 -26.77
C ASP A 102 -12.67 -36.76 -28.27
N ALA A 103 -12.81 -37.85 -29.04
CA ALA A 103 -12.69 -37.89 -30.50
C ALA A 103 -14.02 -38.17 -31.26
N CYS A 104 -15.12 -38.46 -30.55
CA CYS A 104 -16.39 -38.87 -31.12
C CYS A 104 -16.98 -37.79 -32.07
N ASP A 105 -17.26 -38.20 -33.31
CA ASP A 105 -17.85 -37.36 -34.35
C ASP A 105 -19.27 -36.88 -34.04
N TYR A 106 -19.96 -37.60 -33.16
CA TYR A 106 -21.35 -37.38 -32.75
C TYR A 106 -21.46 -36.68 -31.40
N GLU A 107 -20.34 -36.28 -30.80
CA GLU A 107 -20.35 -35.45 -29.60
C GLU A 107 -20.86 -34.04 -29.92
N SER A 108 -21.72 -33.50 -29.06
CA SER A 108 -22.30 -32.18 -29.22
C SER A 108 -21.33 -31.11 -28.69
N VAL A 109 -20.74 -30.34 -29.60
CA VAL A 109 -19.72 -29.34 -29.27
C VAL A 109 -20.16 -27.93 -29.62
N LYS A 110 -19.71 -26.96 -28.83
CA LYS A 110 -19.88 -25.52 -29.09
C LYS A 110 -18.77 -25.00 -30.01
N CYS A 111 -19.04 -23.92 -30.74
CA CYS A 111 -18.03 -23.25 -31.56
C CYS A 111 -16.91 -22.70 -30.66
N PRO A 112 -15.62 -22.88 -31.03
CA PRO A 112 -14.49 -22.36 -30.26
C PRO A 112 -14.24 -20.85 -30.46
N TYR A 113 -14.89 -20.21 -31.43
CA TYR A 113 -14.73 -18.77 -31.64
C TYR A 113 -15.62 -17.96 -30.69
N ASP A 114 -14.98 -17.11 -29.89
CA ASP A 114 -15.66 -16.22 -28.95
C ASP A 114 -16.65 -15.31 -29.68
N GLY A 115 -17.90 -15.27 -29.17
CA GLY A 115 -19.00 -14.49 -29.75
C GLY A 115 -19.87 -15.24 -30.75
N CYS A 116 -19.47 -16.44 -31.20
CA CYS A 116 -20.33 -17.25 -32.05
C CYS A 116 -21.52 -17.83 -31.25
N THR A 117 -22.74 -17.44 -31.62
CA THR A 117 -23.99 -17.92 -31.02
C THR A 117 -24.65 -19.06 -31.81
N ALA A 118 -23.90 -19.71 -32.71
CA ALA A 118 -24.41 -20.86 -33.45
C ALA A 118 -24.82 -21.98 -32.47
N PRO A 119 -25.91 -22.72 -32.74
CA PRO A 119 -26.32 -23.84 -31.91
C PRO A 119 -25.22 -24.90 -31.83
N ASN A 120 -25.16 -25.62 -30.71
CA ASN A 120 -24.26 -26.77 -30.56
C ASN A 120 -24.54 -27.77 -31.69
N MET A 121 -23.47 -28.35 -32.24
CA MET A 121 -23.54 -29.24 -33.38
C MET A 121 -22.61 -30.43 -33.17
N TYR A 122 -22.83 -31.48 -33.95
CA TYR A 122 -21.96 -32.65 -33.90
C TYR A 122 -20.55 -32.28 -34.35
N ARG A 123 -19.53 -32.83 -33.69
CA ARG A 123 -18.12 -32.55 -34.00
C ARG A 123 -17.78 -32.69 -35.48
N LYS A 124 -18.33 -33.67 -36.19
CA LYS A 124 -18.14 -33.84 -37.65
C LYS A 124 -18.65 -32.65 -38.48
N GLN A 125 -19.66 -31.92 -38.00
CA GLN A 125 -20.22 -30.72 -38.66
C GLN A 125 -19.41 -29.44 -38.34
N MET A 126 -18.65 -29.45 -37.24
CA MET A 126 -17.87 -28.29 -36.79
C MET A 126 -16.82 -27.87 -37.82
N THR A 127 -16.21 -28.81 -38.53
CA THR A 127 -15.20 -28.52 -39.57
C THR A 127 -15.75 -27.61 -40.67
N HIS A 128 -16.99 -27.84 -41.11
CA HIS A 128 -17.65 -27.01 -42.11
C HIS A 128 -18.05 -25.64 -41.54
N HIS A 129 -18.55 -25.60 -40.30
CA HIS A 129 -18.86 -24.35 -39.62
C HIS A 129 -17.63 -23.44 -39.46
N LEU A 130 -16.47 -23.99 -39.04
CA LEU A 130 -15.24 -23.21 -38.84
C LEU A 130 -14.71 -22.53 -40.12
N GLN A 131 -15.06 -23.06 -41.30
CA GLN A 131 -14.69 -22.46 -42.59
C GLN A 131 -15.51 -21.20 -42.91
N THR A 132 -16.78 -21.17 -42.48
CA THR A 132 -17.74 -20.11 -42.82
C THR A 132 -18.11 -19.23 -41.62
N CYS A 133 -17.58 -19.50 -40.43
CA CYS A 133 -17.92 -18.77 -39.22
C CYS A 133 -17.55 -17.27 -39.34
N PRO A 134 -18.52 -16.35 -39.15
CA PRO A 134 -18.26 -14.90 -39.20
C PRO A 134 -17.23 -14.42 -38.17
N TYR A 135 -17.09 -15.14 -37.06
CA TYR A 135 -16.15 -14.84 -35.97
C TYR A 135 -14.74 -15.37 -36.23
N LYS A 136 -14.50 -16.04 -37.35
CA LYS A 136 -13.15 -16.39 -37.78
C LYS A 136 -12.34 -15.11 -37.98
N SER A 137 -11.22 -14.99 -37.28
CA SER A 137 -10.39 -13.79 -37.33
C SER A 137 -9.46 -13.75 -38.54
N PHE A 138 -9.26 -12.56 -39.08
CA PHE A 138 -8.37 -12.26 -40.20
C PHE A 138 -7.39 -11.15 -39.81
N GLU A 139 -6.22 -11.14 -40.44
CA GLU A 139 -5.20 -10.10 -40.20
C GLU A 139 -5.60 -8.79 -40.91
N CYS A 140 -5.64 -7.69 -40.16
CA CYS A 140 -5.87 -6.37 -40.72
C CYS A 140 -4.66 -5.88 -41.54
N GLN A 141 -4.86 -5.46 -42.79
CA GLN A 141 -3.80 -4.98 -43.69
C GLN A 141 -3.01 -3.76 -43.18
N TYR A 142 -3.59 -2.95 -42.30
CA TYR A 142 -2.96 -1.73 -41.77
C TYR A 142 -2.26 -1.94 -40.43
N CYS A 143 -2.88 -2.64 -39.48
CA CYS A 143 -2.35 -2.80 -38.12
C CYS A 143 -1.85 -4.21 -37.78
N ARG A 144 -2.06 -5.19 -38.67
CA ARG A 144 -1.67 -6.60 -38.50
C ARG A 144 -2.27 -7.32 -37.30
N LYS A 145 -3.31 -6.76 -36.67
CA LYS A 145 -4.07 -7.42 -35.60
C LYS A 145 -5.07 -8.41 -36.18
N MET A 146 -5.34 -9.48 -35.44
CA MET A 146 -6.38 -10.47 -35.75
C MET A 146 -7.75 -9.90 -35.36
N ILE A 147 -8.61 -9.65 -36.33
CA ILE A 147 -9.95 -9.08 -36.15
C ILE A 147 -11.00 -10.09 -36.65
N PRO A 148 -12.08 -10.39 -35.88
CA PRO A 148 -13.18 -11.21 -36.36
C PRO A 148 -13.69 -10.74 -37.72
N GLY A 149 -13.94 -11.66 -38.65
CA GLY A 149 -14.35 -11.31 -40.03
C GLY A 149 -15.59 -10.42 -40.10
N CYS A 150 -16.54 -10.61 -39.18
CA CYS A 150 -17.72 -9.74 -39.05
C CYS A 150 -17.40 -8.28 -38.70
N ASN A 151 -16.26 -8.00 -38.07
CA ASN A 151 -15.84 -6.66 -37.65
C ASN A 151 -14.70 -6.09 -38.51
N LEU A 152 -14.15 -6.86 -39.46
CA LEU A 152 -12.95 -6.45 -40.21
C LEU A 152 -13.19 -5.19 -41.05
N LYS A 153 -14.32 -5.10 -41.75
CA LYS A 153 -14.64 -3.94 -42.62
C LYS A 153 -14.77 -2.65 -41.82
N ASP A 154 -15.49 -2.70 -40.70
CA ASP A 154 -15.66 -1.54 -39.82
C ASP A 154 -14.32 -1.14 -39.18
N HIS A 155 -13.55 -2.13 -38.73
CA HIS A 155 -12.20 -1.88 -38.22
C HIS A 155 -11.29 -1.22 -39.25
N GLU A 156 -11.33 -1.60 -40.54
CA GLU A 156 -10.50 -1.01 -41.58
C GLU A 156 -10.77 0.48 -41.78
N VAL A 157 -12.04 0.92 -41.68
CA VAL A 157 -12.42 2.33 -41.77
C VAL A 157 -11.84 3.13 -40.60
N ASP A 158 -11.92 2.57 -39.39
CA ASP A 158 -11.50 3.20 -38.14
C ASP A 158 -10.08 2.81 -37.69
N CYS A 159 -9.32 2.12 -38.56
CA CYS A 159 -8.06 1.56 -38.15
C CYS A 159 -7.07 2.69 -37.81
N PRO A 160 -6.49 2.71 -36.60
CA PRO A 160 -5.57 3.77 -36.20
C PRO A 160 -4.33 3.88 -37.11
N LYS A 161 -3.93 2.76 -37.72
CA LYS A 161 -2.78 2.68 -38.65
C LYS A 161 -3.16 2.95 -40.11
N ARG A 162 -4.42 3.26 -40.42
CA ARG A 162 -4.84 3.57 -41.79
C ARG A 162 -4.18 4.87 -42.26
N PRO A 163 -3.59 4.89 -43.48
CA PRO A 163 -3.07 6.12 -44.08
C PRO A 163 -4.19 7.11 -44.41
N VAL A 164 -4.01 8.36 -44.01
CA VAL A 164 -4.90 9.50 -44.29
C VAL A 164 -4.08 10.71 -44.77
N LYS A 165 -4.71 11.59 -45.55
CA LYS A 165 -4.10 12.87 -45.95
C LYS A 165 -4.23 13.89 -44.83
N CYS A 166 -3.23 14.75 -44.68
CA CYS A 166 -3.30 15.86 -43.73
C CYS A 166 -4.48 16.81 -44.03
N THR A 167 -5.27 17.17 -43.01
CA THR A 167 -6.41 18.10 -43.11
C THR A 167 -5.98 19.55 -43.33
N GLN A 168 -4.72 19.88 -43.04
CA GLN A 168 -4.13 21.19 -43.37
C GLN A 168 -3.63 21.26 -44.81
N HIS A 169 -3.87 20.22 -45.62
CA HIS A 169 -3.53 20.16 -47.05
C HIS A 169 -2.03 20.32 -47.38
N CYS A 170 -1.14 19.99 -46.45
CA CYS A 170 0.32 19.98 -46.65
C CYS A 170 0.84 18.80 -47.50
N GLN A 171 -0.06 18.02 -48.10
CA GLN A 171 0.20 16.85 -48.96
C GLN A 171 0.87 15.62 -48.27
N ALA A 172 1.23 15.70 -46.99
CA ALA A 172 1.77 14.56 -46.25
C ALA A 172 0.74 13.42 -46.11
N GLN A 173 1.21 12.18 -46.26
CA GLN A 173 0.50 10.97 -45.86
C GLN A 173 0.96 10.57 -44.46
N VAL A 174 0.00 10.49 -43.53
CA VAL A 174 0.23 10.11 -42.14
C VAL A 174 -0.79 9.05 -41.73
N THR A 175 -0.55 8.33 -40.65
CA THR A 175 -1.55 7.39 -40.12
C THR A 175 -2.60 8.14 -39.30
N MET A 176 -3.82 7.59 -39.20
CA MET A 176 -4.93 8.23 -38.49
C MET A 176 -4.55 8.58 -37.03
N ASP A 177 -3.81 7.71 -36.34
CA ASP A 177 -3.31 7.94 -34.98
C ASP A 177 -2.27 9.07 -34.88
N THR A 178 -1.43 9.26 -35.90
CA THR A 178 -0.37 10.28 -35.94
C THR A 178 -0.81 11.60 -36.59
N LEU A 179 -2.01 11.68 -37.15
CA LEU A 179 -2.51 12.91 -37.78
C LEU A 179 -2.52 14.09 -36.80
N SER A 180 -2.96 13.85 -35.56
CA SER A 180 -2.98 14.89 -34.52
C SER A 180 -1.58 15.40 -34.15
N THR A 181 -0.59 14.51 -34.04
CA THR A 181 0.80 14.86 -33.71
C THR A 181 1.51 15.51 -34.90
N HIS A 182 1.19 15.11 -36.12
CA HIS A 182 1.64 15.80 -37.33
C HIS A 182 1.14 17.25 -37.34
N ILE A 183 -0.17 17.49 -37.21
CA ILE A 183 -0.74 18.85 -37.23
C ILE A 183 -0.14 19.72 -36.12
N LYS A 184 -0.01 19.18 -34.91
CA LYS A 184 0.51 19.93 -33.76
C LYS A 184 1.99 20.28 -33.87
N SER A 185 2.83 19.36 -34.35
CA SER A 185 4.29 19.49 -34.19
C SER A 185 5.09 19.58 -35.49
N HIS A 186 4.55 19.10 -36.63
CA HIS A 186 5.34 18.90 -37.84
C HIS A 186 4.75 19.58 -39.10
N CYS A 187 3.44 19.82 -39.12
CA CYS A 187 2.78 20.36 -40.30
C CYS A 187 3.25 21.81 -40.59
N PRO A 188 3.79 22.09 -41.80
CA PRO A 188 4.31 23.41 -42.15
C PRO A 188 3.21 24.49 -42.25
N LEU A 189 1.99 24.08 -42.58
CA LEU A 189 0.83 24.97 -42.77
C LEU A 189 0.01 25.18 -41.49
N THR A 190 0.41 24.59 -40.36
CA THR A 190 -0.25 24.88 -39.08
C THR A 190 0.11 26.29 -38.63
N VAL A 191 -0.91 27.06 -38.28
CA VAL A 191 -0.75 28.39 -37.69
C VAL A 191 -0.34 28.24 -36.22
N VAL A 192 0.84 28.74 -35.89
CA VAL A 192 1.45 28.67 -34.56
C VAL A 192 1.75 30.07 -34.05
N PRO A 193 1.69 30.29 -32.72
CA PRO A 193 2.10 31.57 -32.18
C PRO A 193 3.61 31.73 -32.17
N CYS A 194 4.09 32.97 -32.29
CA CYS A 194 5.50 33.27 -32.03
C CYS A 194 5.81 32.95 -30.55
N PRO A 195 6.92 32.25 -30.22
CA PRO A 195 7.31 31.99 -28.82
C PRO A 195 7.46 33.26 -27.97
N PHE A 196 7.70 34.41 -28.60
CA PHE A 196 7.85 35.71 -27.96
C PHE A 196 6.57 36.54 -27.92
N SER A 197 5.43 36.04 -28.43
CA SER A 197 4.15 36.77 -28.36
C SER A 197 3.73 37.03 -26.91
N VAL A 198 3.99 36.07 -26.01
CA VAL A 198 3.79 36.21 -24.55
C VAL A 198 4.67 37.30 -23.91
N HIS A 199 5.75 37.69 -24.59
CA HIS A 199 6.67 38.75 -24.17
C HIS A 199 6.42 40.07 -24.91
N GLY A 200 5.42 40.14 -25.80
CA GLY A 200 5.04 41.35 -26.53
C GLY A 200 5.55 41.43 -27.97
N CYS A 201 5.83 40.31 -28.64
CA CYS A 201 6.05 40.33 -30.08
C CYS A 201 4.76 40.64 -30.85
N ASP A 202 4.83 41.52 -31.86
CA ASP A 202 3.66 41.96 -32.63
C ASP A 202 3.04 40.86 -33.50
N VAL A 203 3.82 39.81 -33.81
CA VAL A 203 3.34 38.67 -34.62
C VAL A 203 2.76 37.63 -33.67
N ASP A 204 1.45 37.73 -33.41
CA ASP A 204 0.77 36.78 -32.53
C ASP A 204 0.71 35.37 -33.14
N LYS A 205 0.46 35.25 -34.46
CA LYS A 205 0.27 33.97 -35.17
C LYS A 205 0.80 34.03 -36.59
N LEU A 206 1.42 32.94 -37.04
CA LEU A 206 1.98 32.76 -38.38
C LEU A 206 2.01 31.28 -38.79
N GLN A 207 2.24 30.96 -40.07
CA GLN A 207 2.42 29.56 -40.48
C GLN A 207 3.75 29.02 -39.96
N ARG A 208 3.78 27.74 -39.53
CA ARG A 208 5.00 27.11 -39.02
C ARG A 208 6.18 27.22 -39.99
N MET A 209 5.95 27.13 -41.29
CA MET A 209 7.01 27.27 -42.31
C MET A 209 7.65 28.67 -42.36
N GLU A 210 6.93 29.71 -41.93
CA GLU A 210 7.43 31.08 -41.90
C GLU A 210 8.14 31.40 -40.57
N LEU A 211 8.00 30.53 -39.55
CA LEU A 211 8.52 30.76 -38.21
C LEU A 211 10.03 30.94 -38.20
N ASP A 212 10.78 30.13 -38.94
CA ASP A 212 12.25 30.22 -38.99
C ASP A 212 12.74 31.51 -39.65
N VAL A 213 11.97 32.05 -40.61
CA VAL A 213 12.27 33.35 -41.23
C VAL A 213 11.97 34.47 -40.24
N HIS A 214 10.78 34.46 -39.64
CA HIS A 214 10.39 35.44 -38.62
C HIS A 214 11.38 35.48 -37.44
N MET A 215 11.79 34.32 -36.92
CA MET A 215 12.71 34.23 -35.79
C MET A 215 14.07 34.86 -36.09
N ARG A 216 14.57 34.70 -37.33
CA ARG A 216 15.81 35.35 -37.79
C ARG A 216 15.64 36.86 -37.94
N ASP A 217 14.57 37.30 -38.62
CA ASP A 217 14.36 38.72 -38.91
C ASP A 217 14.03 39.53 -37.65
N ALA A 218 13.29 38.95 -36.71
CA ALA A 218 12.88 39.59 -35.46
C ALA A 218 13.86 39.35 -34.29
N THR A 219 15.04 38.77 -34.52
CA THR A 219 16.00 38.40 -33.45
C THR A 219 16.35 39.60 -32.55
N ALA A 220 16.64 40.77 -33.13
CA ALA A 220 17.00 41.96 -32.35
C ALA A 220 15.85 42.43 -31.45
N LYS A 221 14.62 42.42 -31.96
CA LYS A 221 13.42 42.78 -31.19
C LYS A 221 13.13 41.76 -30.08
N HIS A 222 13.26 40.46 -30.37
CA HIS A 222 13.08 39.40 -29.38
C HIS A 222 14.12 39.50 -28.24
N LEU A 223 15.38 39.80 -28.56
CA LEU A 223 16.43 40.03 -27.56
C LEU A 223 16.12 41.25 -26.70
N GLU A 224 15.62 42.35 -27.27
CA GLU A 224 15.22 43.53 -26.49
C GLU A 224 14.08 43.20 -25.51
N LEU A 225 13.07 42.44 -25.94
CA LEU A 225 11.98 41.99 -25.07
C LEU A 225 12.49 41.10 -23.93
N LEU A 226 13.45 40.22 -24.21
CA LEU A 226 14.10 39.39 -23.18
C LEU A 226 14.91 40.22 -22.21
N CYS A 227 15.74 41.16 -22.67
CA CYS A 227 16.52 42.04 -21.81
C CYS A 227 15.62 42.81 -20.85
N LYS A 228 14.55 43.43 -21.35
CA LYS A 228 13.56 44.12 -20.49
C LYS A 228 12.93 43.18 -19.46
N LYS A 229 12.67 41.92 -19.83
CA LYS A 229 12.08 40.94 -18.91
C LYS A 229 13.08 40.48 -17.85
N VAL A 230 14.34 40.27 -18.22
CA VAL A 230 15.43 39.91 -17.29
C VAL A 230 15.68 41.04 -16.30
N GLU A 231 15.75 42.29 -16.75
CA GLU A 231 15.91 43.46 -15.88
C GLU A 231 14.76 43.58 -14.87
N ALA A 232 13.51 43.38 -15.33
CA ALA A 232 12.35 43.37 -14.46
C ALA A 232 12.38 42.21 -13.44
N GLN A 233 12.84 41.02 -13.86
CA GLN A 233 13.02 39.87 -12.97
C GLN A 233 14.12 40.11 -11.94
N ASP A 234 15.25 40.71 -12.32
CA ASP A 234 16.33 41.06 -11.39
C ASP A 234 15.85 42.05 -10.33
N LEU A 235 15.02 43.02 -10.70
CA LEU A 235 14.41 43.94 -9.75
C LEU A 235 13.45 43.20 -8.80
N GLN A 236 12.66 42.25 -9.30
CA GLN A 236 11.77 41.43 -8.50
C GLN A 236 12.55 40.52 -7.54
N ILE A 237 13.64 39.90 -7.99
CA ILE A 237 14.53 39.06 -7.18
C ILE A 237 15.16 39.91 -6.07
N LYS A 238 15.70 41.10 -6.37
CA LYS A 238 16.25 42.01 -5.36
C LYS A 238 15.21 42.40 -4.32
N THR A 239 13.97 42.64 -4.74
CA THR A 239 12.86 42.98 -3.84
C THR A 239 12.49 41.79 -2.94
N GLN A 240 12.39 40.59 -3.51
CA GLN A 240 12.12 39.36 -2.76
C GLN A 240 13.26 39.03 -1.78
N GLN A 241 14.52 39.18 -2.20
CA GLN A 241 15.69 39.01 -1.34
C GLN A 241 15.67 40.02 -0.17
N SER A 242 15.24 41.26 -0.41
CA SER A 242 15.06 42.26 0.65
C SER A 242 13.95 41.85 1.64
N GLN A 243 12.82 41.34 1.15
CA GLN A 243 11.73 40.82 1.99
C GLN A 243 12.17 39.59 2.80
N ILE A 244 12.86 38.64 2.17
CA ILE A 244 13.45 37.47 2.83
C ILE A 244 14.46 37.92 3.89
N ARG A 245 15.34 38.88 3.57
CA ARG A 245 16.30 39.43 4.53
C ARG A 245 15.57 40.04 5.73
N LYS A 246 14.48 40.79 5.53
CA LYS A 246 13.63 41.29 6.63
C LYS A 246 12.98 40.16 7.44
N LEU A 247 12.57 39.06 6.81
CA LEU A 247 12.06 37.86 7.49
C LEU A 247 13.12 37.08 8.27
N TYR A 248 14.40 37.15 7.88
CA TYR A 248 15.53 36.52 8.58
C TYR A 248 16.25 37.45 9.56
N GLN A 249 16.03 38.76 9.47
CA GLN A 249 16.47 39.77 10.43
C GLN A 249 15.48 39.82 11.62
N ARG A 250 15.10 38.63 12.12
CA ARG A 250 14.30 38.43 13.33
C ARG A 250 15.20 38.55 14.55
N SER A 251 14.65 39.08 15.64
CA SER A 251 15.43 39.46 16.82
C SER A 251 16.07 38.22 17.46
N GLN A 252 17.39 38.26 17.66
CA GLN A 252 18.05 37.28 18.53
C GLN A 252 17.93 37.79 19.96
N ILE A 253 17.07 37.15 20.73
CA ILE A 253 16.90 37.49 22.14
C ILE A 253 17.94 36.69 22.93
N ILE A 254 18.81 37.37 23.67
CA ILE A 254 19.85 36.71 24.47
C ILE A 254 19.39 36.69 25.93
N VAL A 255 19.40 35.50 26.53
CA VAL A 255 19.14 35.28 27.96
C VAL A 255 20.44 34.95 28.65
N ASP A 256 20.80 35.70 29.69
CA ASP A 256 22.02 35.49 30.45
C ASP A 256 21.75 35.80 31.93
N GLN A 257 21.91 34.79 32.79
CA GLN A 257 21.64 34.92 34.22
C GLN A 257 22.52 35.99 34.91
N LEU A 258 23.70 36.28 34.36
CA LEU A 258 24.64 37.27 34.88
C LEU A 258 24.39 38.68 34.31
N GLY A 259 23.31 38.87 33.54
CA GLY A 259 22.87 40.17 33.03
C GLY A 259 23.63 40.68 31.80
N LYS A 260 24.40 39.81 31.12
CA LYS A 260 25.08 40.18 29.86
C LYS A 260 24.17 40.10 28.62
N GLY A 261 22.98 39.53 28.76
CA GLY A 261 21.97 39.38 27.72
C GLY A 261 20.87 40.43 27.82
N THR A 262 19.89 40.35 26.91
CA THR A 262 18.68 41.20 26.90
C THR A 262 17.77 40.90 28.10
N PHE A 263 17.73 39.65 28.55
CA PHE A 263 16.93 39.19 29.69
C PHE A 263 17.77 38.32 30.64
N THR A 264 17.39 38.29 31.90
CA THR A 264 18.04 37.46 32.94
C THR A 264 17.30 36.14 33.18
N THR A 265 16.04 36.04 32.78
CA THR A 265 15.21 34.83 32.88
C THR A 265 14.72 34.39 31.49
N VAL A 266 14.47 33.09 31.33
CA VAL A 266 13.92 32.56 30.07
C VAL A 266 12.44 32.95 29.94
N SER A 267 11.69 33.00 31.04
CA SER A 267 10.28 33.35 31.05
C SER A 267 10.03 34.77 30.57
N ASP A 268 10.84 35.75 31.00
CA ASP A 268 10.72 37.14 30.53
C ASP A 268 11.03 37.26 29.04
N ALA A 269 12.04 36.52 28.57
CA ALA A 269 12.38 36.47 27.15
C ALA A 269 11.25 35.86 26.31
N VAL A 270 10.61 34.78 26.78
CA VAL A 270 9.45 34.17 26.10
C VAL A 270 8.24 35.12 26.12
N ALA A 271 8.04 35.85 27.22
CA ALA A 271 6.97 36.85 27.33
C ALA A 271 7.16 38.02 26.37
N ALA A 272 8.41 38.46 26.16
CA ALA A 272 8.75 39.55 25.25
C ALA A 272 8.89 39.13 23.77
N ALA A 273 9.18 37.86 23.49
CA ALA A 273 9.36 37.35 22.13
C ALA A 273 8.10 37.47 21.26
N GLU A 274 8.28 37.66 19.96
CA GLU A 274 7.23 37.57 18.94
C GLU A 274 7.27 36.22 18.21
N ASP A 275 6.22 35.92 17.44
CA ASP A 275 6.19 34.71 16.62
C ASP A 275 7.33 34.71 15.58
N GLY A 276 8.17 33.69 15.66
CA GLY A 276 9.32 33.42 14.82
C GLY A 276 10.66 33.77 15.45
N ASP A 277 10.69 34.35 16.65
CA ASP A 277 11.92 34.75 17.32
C ASP A 277 12.75 33.56 17.80
N ARG A 278 14.06 33.81 17.92
CA ARG A 278 15.04 32.87 18.44
C ARG A 278 15.65 33.40 19.73
N ILE A 279 15.42 32.65 20.80
CA ILE A 279 15.94 32.93 22.13
C ILE A 279 17.18 32.07 22.36
N ILE A 280 18.33 32.72 22.50
CA ILE A 280 19.61 32.10 22.82
C ILE A 280 19.84 32.21 24.32
N ILE A 281 19.99 31.07 24.99
CA ILE A 281 20.16 30.99 26.44
C ILE A 281 21.63 30.68 26.73
N ASN A 282 22.31 31.59 27.44
CA ASN A 282 23.69 31.39 27.87
C ASN A 282 23.76 30.43 29.07
N ALA A 283 24.97 29.95 29.34
CA ALA A 283 25.25 29.05 30.45
C ALA A 283 24.68 29.60 31.77
N GLY A 284 23.95 28.75 32.51
CA GLY A 284 23.28 29.18 33.73
C GLY A 284 22.32 28.14 34.30
N LEU A 285 21.90 28.39 35.54
CA LEU A 285 20.89 27.61 36.24
C LEU A 285 19.62 28.44 36.39
N TYR A 286 18.63 28.11 35.57
CA TYR A 286 17.35 28.79 35.50
C TYR A 286 16.31 28.03 36.30
N ARG A 287 15.75 28.65 37.35
CA ARG A 287 14.74 28.04 38.22
C ARG A 287 13.37 28.61 37.92
N GLU A 288 12.71 28.05 36.91
CA GLU A 288 11.49 28.64 36.37
C GLU A 288 10.60 27.61 35.65
N SER A 289 9.37 28.02 35.38
CA SER A 289 8.34 27.24 34.68
C SER A 289 7.96 27.99 33.41
N ILE A 290 8.31 27.44 32.25
CA ILE A 290 8.20 28.13 30.97
C ILE A 290 6.94 27.67 30.24
N VAL A 291 6.09 28.61 29.86
CA VAL A 291 4.92 28.35 29.01
C VAL A 291 5.16 28.93 27.64
N ILE A 292 5.28 28.07 26.64
CA ILE A 292 5.48 28.48 25.24
C ILE A 292 4.13 28.52 24.54
N ASN A 293 3.61 29.73 24.34
CA ASN A 293 2.34 30.00 23.65
C ASN A 293 2.51 30.73 22.30
N LYS A 294 3.75 30.97 21.89
CA LYS A 294 4.15 31.64 20.64
C LYS A 294 5.04 30.72 19.82
N ASN A 295 5.13 30.98 18.52
CA ASN A 295 5.98 30.21 17.62
C ASN A 295 7.46 30.60 17.81
N ILE A 296 8.19 29.99 18.75
CA ILE A 296 9.56 30.43 19.08
C ILE A 296 10.56 29.28 19.14
N SER A 297 11.84 29.63 18.99
CA SER A 297 12.95 28.70 19.21
C SER A 297 13.69 29.04 20.50
N LEU A 298 13.81 28.08 21.43
CA LEU A 298 14.69 28.15 22.59
C LEU A 298 15.93 27.31 22.32
N GLN A 299 17.10 27.93 22.41
CA GLN A 299 18.36 27.24 22.12
C GLN A 299 19.42 27.59 23.16
N ALA A 300 20.09 26.58 23.68
CA ALA A 300 21.32 26.76 24.43
C ALA A 300 22.43 27.33 23.54
N ALA A 301 23.14 28.35 24.03
CA ALA A 301 24.32 28.91 23.38
C ALA A 301 25.43 27.86 23.23
N ALA A 302 25.56 26.98 24.23
CA ALA A 302 26.46 25.83 24.22
C ALA A 302 25.77 24.61 24.86
N GLU A 303 25.97 23.44 24.26
CA GLU A 303 25.32 22.19 24.67
C GLU A 303 25.70 21.80 26.11
N GLY A 304 24.70 21.43 26.93
CA GLY A 304 24.90 20.97 28.30
C GLY A 304 25.22 22.05 29.35
N GLN A 305 25.33 23.33 28.96
CA GLN A 305 25.63 24.42 29.89
C GLN A 305 24.40 25.16 30.42
N VAL A 306 23.24 24.94 29.81
CA VAL A 306 21.97 25.55 30.19
C VAL A 306 21.13 24.54 30.93
N ARG A 307 20.90 24.78 32.22
CA ARG A 307 20.03 23.94 33.05
C ARG A 307 18.80 24.71 33.45
N ILE A 308 17.63 24.19 33.09
CA ILE A 308 16.33 24.71 33.50
C ILE A 308 15.71 23.69 34.45
N GLU A 309 15.49 24.07 35.70
CA GLU A 309 14.87 23.19 36.69
C GLU A 309 13.65 23.83 37.34
N ASN A 310 12.64 23.03 37.68
CA ASN A 310 11.45 23.51 38.35
C ASN A 310 11.12 22.64 39.57
N GLY A 311 11.06 23.28 40.74
CA GLY A 311 10.64 22.67 42.01
C GLY A 311 9.25 23.08 42.48
N SER A 312 8.61 24.02 41.78
CA SER A 312 7.26 24.52 42.10
C SER A 312 6.18 23.57 41.55
N GLU A 313 4.92 23.72 41.96
CA GLU A 313 3.79 22.91 41.49
C GLU A 313 3.39 23.20 40.03
N SER A 314 4.32 22.97 39.10
CA SER A 314 4.12 23.08 37.66
C SER A 314 5.14 22.22 36.89
N ASN A 315 4.95 22.12 35.56
CA ASN A 315 5.91 21.47 34.65
C ASN A 315 7.08 22.41 34.36
N VAL A 316 8.28 21.91 34.03
CA VAL A 316 9.40 22.77 33.60
C VAL A 316 9.04 23.53 32.33
N ILE A 317 8.53 22.81 31.32
CA ILE A 317 8.11 23.40 30.03
C ILE A 317 6.71 22.92 29.67
N VAL A 318 5.83 23.86 29.32
CA VAL A 318 4.52 23.59 28.72
C VAL A 318 4.49 24.17 27.30
N ILE A 319 4.38 23.30 26.29
CA ILE A 319 4.33 23.69 24.88
C ILE A 319 2.86 23.75 24.45
N ARG A 320 2.38 24.94 24.10
CA ARG A 320 1.00 25.21 23.61
C ARG A 320 0.96 25.73 22.17
N ASN A 321 2.11 26.05 21.59
CA ASN A 321 2.26 26.50 20.21
C ASN A 321 3.58 25.94 19.66
N THR A 322 3.77 25.99 18.34
CA THR A 322 4.94 25.43 17.67
C THR A 322 6.22 25.93 18.32
N CYS A 323 7.13 25.03 18.69
CA CYS A 323 8.40 25.48 19.22
C CYS A 323 9.56 24.55 18.85
N LYS A 324 10.76 25.12 18.90
CA LYS A 324 11.99 24.36 18.76
C LYS A 324 12.82 24.48 20.03
N LEU A 325 13.08 23.36 20.71
CA LEU A 325 13.96 23.26 21.87
C LEU A 325 15.27 22.61 21.44
N VAL A 326 16.41 23.25 21.72
CA VAL A 326 17.72 22.73 21.32
C VAL A 326 18.75 22.84 22.44
N GLY A 327 19.38 21.72 22.80
CA GLY A 327 20.60 21.73 23.61
C GLY A 327 20.40 22.01 25.12
N LEU A 328 19.17 21.87 25.63
CA LEU A 328 18.81 22.24 27.00
C LEU A 328 18.89 21.03 27.94
N HIS A 329 19.41 21.23 29.15
CA HIS A 329 19.26 20.27 30.25
C HIS A 329 18.03 20.67 31.09
N LEU A 330 17.00 19.83 31.09
CA LEU A 330 15.71 20.10 31.73
C LEU A 330 15.53 19.15 32.90
N HIS A 331 15.23 19.69 34.08
CA HIS A 331 15.11 18.89 35.29
C HIS A 331 13.86 19.21 36.10
N GLN A 332 12.91 18.29 36.09
CA GLN A 332 11.68 18.39 36.86
C GLN A 332 11.86 17.85 38.27
N ARG A 333 11.77 18.74 39.27
CA ARG A 333 11.93 18.36 40.69
C ARG A 333 10.60 18.23 41.44
N SER A 334 9.54 18.87 40.96
CA SER A 334 8.22 18.83 41.62
C SER A 334 7.45 17.53 41.37
N LYS A 335 6.65 17.14 42.36
CA LYS A 335 5.79 15.95 42.35
C LYS A 335 4.60 16.14 41.42
N ASN A 336 4.15 15.07 40.76
CA ASN A 336 2.94 15.04 39.90
C ASN A 336 2.98 15.89 38.61
N PHE A 337 4.12 16.51 38.28
CA PHE A 337 4.28 17.31 37.07
C PHE A 337 5.32 16.70 36.13
N PHE A 338 5.10 16.83 34.83
CA PHE A 338 6.01 16.38 33.78
C PHE A 338 7.17 17.36 33.63
N CYS A 339 8.30 16.90 33.09
CA CYS A 339 9.35 17.84 32.69
C CYS A 339 8.88 18.67 31.48
N ILE A 340 8.41 17.99 30.44
CA ILE A 340 7.83 18.63 29.26
C ILE A 340 6.40 18.12 29.06
N ARG A 341 5.45 19.05 29.01
CA ARG A 341 4.06 18.77 28.65
C ARG A 341 3.74 19.39 27.30
N ILE A 342 3.42 18.55 26.31
CA ILE A 342 3.12 18.97 24.94
C ILE A 342 1.61 18.97 24.72
N ILE A 343 1.06 20.13 24.40
CA ILE A 343 -0.37 20.37 24.18
C ILE A 343 -0.53 21.25 22.94
N VAL A 344 0.10 20.85 21.84
CA VAL A 344 0.05 21.55 20.56
C VAL A 344 -0.27 20.55 19.44
N ASN A 345 -1.29 20.86 18.65
CA ASN A 345 -1.68 20.03 17.51
C ASN A 345 -0.94 20.50 16.25
N ASP A 346 0.36 20.25 16.19
CA ASP A 346 1.20 20.50 15.02
C ASP A 346 2.18 19.34 14.75
N ASP A 347 2.78 19.37 13.57
CA ASP A 347 3.86 18.47 13.13
C ASP A 347 5.23 19.18 13.11
N ALA A 348 5.29 20.44 13.57
CA ALA A 348 6.43 21.34 13.43
C ALA A 348 7.25 21.50 14.71
N THR A 349 6.70 21.11 15.86
CA THR A 349 7.40 21.15 17.15
C THR A 349 8.56 20.15 17.16
N VAL A 350 9.76 20.64 17.50
CA VAL A 350 10.98 19.83 17.53
C VAL A 350 11.70 19.98 18.87
N ILE A 351 12.06 18.86 19.48
CA ILE A 351 12.90 18.81 20.68
C ILE A 351 14.15 18.02 20.31
N GLU A 352 15.30 18.68 20.33
CA GLU A 352 16.55 18.11 19.83
C GLU A 352 17.76 18.36 20.74
N LYS A 353 18.60 17.34 20.94
CA LYS A 353 19.83 17.43 21.75
C LYS A 353 19.59 17.91 23.18
N CYS A 354 18.41 17.63 23.72
CA CYS A 354 18.08 17.95 25.10
C CYS A 354 18.38 16.75 26.01
N ASP A 355 18.70 17.08 27.26
CA ASP A 355 18.89 16.12 28.35
C ASP A 355 17.75 16.32 29.36
N ILE A 356 16.86 15.34 29.50
CA ILE A 356 15.54 15.52 30.12
C ILE A 356 15.36 14.53 31.27
N VAL A 357 15.27 15.08 32.48
CA VAL A 357 15.25 14.35 33.75
C VAL A 357 14.03 14.74 34.58
N SER A 358 13.47 13.78 35.34
CA SER A 358 12.41 14.04 36.32
C SER A 358 12.59 13.26 37.62
N ASP A 359 12.56 13.93 38.75
CA ASP A 359 12.63 13.28 40.07
C ASP A 359 11.37 12.48 40.45
N HIS A 360 10.24 12.64 39.73
CA HIS A 360 8.94 12.14 40.18
C HIS A 360 7.98 11.64 39.08
N PHE A 361 7.68 12.42 38.05
CA PHE A 361 6.70 12.04 37.04
C PHE A 361 7.38 11.67 35.73
N SER A 362 6.61 11.45 34.67
CA SER A 362 7.21 11.12 33.37
C SER A 362 7.98 12.33 32.81
N CYS A 363 9.09 12.09 32.11
CA CYS A 363 9.89 13.19 31.55
C CYS A 363 9.10 13.97 30.49
N ILE A 364 8.52 13.27 29.51
CA ILE A 364 7.76 13.91 28.44
C ILE A 364 6.35 13.34 28.38
N GLN A 365 5.35 14.20 28.22
CA GLN A 365 3.99 13.80 27.85
C GLN A 365 3.60 14.33 26.47
N ILE A 366 3.11 13.41 25.63
CA ILE A 366 2.46 13.66 24.35
C ILE A 366 0.99 13.24 24.48
N ASP A 367 0.06 14.18 24.31
CA ASP A 367 -1.38 13.96 24.53
C ASP A 367 -2.22 14.52 23.36
N CYS A 368 -3.52 14.25 23.32
CA CYS A 368 -4.52 14.94 22.48
C CYS A 368 -4.16 15.10 20.99
N GLY A 369 -3.58 14.08 20.34
CA GLY A 369 -3.24 14.13 18.91
C GLY A 369 -1.92 14.81 18.56
N CYS A 370 -1.17 15.34 19.54
CA CYS A 370 0.10 16.03 19.31
C CYS A 370 1.10 15.13 18.54
N ASN A 371 1.87 15.72 17.62
CA ASN A 371 2.85 15.00 16.81
C ASN A 371 4.25 15.66 16.77
N PRO A 372 4.87 15.91 17.94
CA PRO A 372 6.20 16.50 18.00
C PRO A 372 7.28 15.54 17.49
N LEU A 373 8.38 16.10 16.97
CA LEU A 373 9.61 15.38 16.68
C LEU A 373 10.57 15.45 17.87
N LEU A 374 10.83 14.31 18.50
CA LEU A 374 11.85 14.13 19.52
C LEU A 374 13.07 13.46 18.88
N ARG A 375 14.20 14.16 18.80
CA ARG A 375 15.41 13.64 18.15
C ARG A 375 16.70 13.87 18.92
N ASN A 376 17.62 12.89 18.94
CA ASN A 376 18.95 13.05 19.54
C ASN A 376 18.91 13.49 21.01
N ASN A 377 17.86 13.16 21.75
CA ASN A 377 17.72 13.53 23.17
C ASN A 377 18.15 12.38 24.08
N LYS A 378 18.50 12.74 25.32
CA LYS A 378 18.64 11.83 26.45
C LYS A 378 17.44 11.99 27.37
N ILE A 379 16.73 10.92 27.68
CA ILE A 379 15.49 10.95 28.47
C ILE A 379 15.58 9.90 29.57
N HIS A 380 15.84 10.33 30.80
CA HIS A 380 16.22 9.39 31.85
C HIS A 380 15.84 9.79 33.28
N ASP A 381 16.04 8.81 34.18
CA ASP A 381 15.91 8.90 35.63
C ASP A 381 14.51 9.32 36.14
N SER A 382 13.47 9.16 35.32
CA SER A 382 12.09 9.38 35.78
C SER A 382 11.63 8.34 36.80
N LYS A 383 10.80 8.75 37.78
CA LYS A 383 10.08 7.79 38.66
C LYS A 383 8.82 7.20 38.02
N GLN A 384 8.54 7.55 36.77
CA GLN A 384 7.52 6.93 35.94
C GLN A 384 8.10 6.50 34.60
N CYS A 385 7.56 7.03 33.49
CA CYS A 385 7.98 6.69 32.15
C CYS A 385 8.89 7.78 31.57
N GLY A 386 9.82 7.41 30.70
CA GLY A 386 10.59 8.41 29.96
C GLY A 386 9.66 9.24 29.08
N ILE A 387 8.90 8.57 28.22
CA ILE A 387 7.92 9.19 27.32
C ILE A 387 6.54 8.55 27.55
N LEU A 388 5.55 9.37 27.88
CA LEU A 388 4.15 8.98 28.03
C LEU A 388 3.32 9.53 26.87
N ILE A 389 2.74 8.63 26.07
CA ILE A 389 1.94 8.97 24.88
C ILE A 389 0.51 8.46 25.08
N LYS A 390 -0.47 9.38 25.08
CA LYS A 390 -1.88 9.03 25.36
C LYS A 390 -2.88 9.88 24.56
N LYS A 391 -4.17 9.52 24.64
CA LYS A 391 -5.33 10.16 23.97
C LYS A 391 -5.04 10.56 22.53
N ASN A 392 -4.78 9.58 21.68
CA ASN A 392 -4.45 9.75 20.26
C ASN A 392 -3.12 10.49 19.97
N GLY A 393 -2.25 10.69 20.97
CA GLY A 393 -0.91 11.22 20.74
C GLY A 393 -0.16 10.41 19.69
N LYS A 394 0.49 11.10 18.75
CA LYS A 394 1.29 10.49 17.70
C LYS A 394 2.74 10.55 18.13
N GLY A 395 3.45 11.60 17.79
CA GLY A 395 4.84 11.78 18.20
C GLY A 395 5.78 10.95 17.33
N ARG A 396 6.85 11.60 16.90
CA ARG A 396 7.94 11.01 16.14
C ARG A 396 9.17 10.98 17.03
N ILE A 397 9.62 9.79 17.42
CA ILE A 397 10.71 9.59 18.35
C ILE A 397 11.84 8.91 17.60
N GLU A 398 12.91 9.66 17.27
CA GLU A 398 14.02 9.16 16.45
C GLU A 398 15.42 9.42 17.05
N ASN A 399 16.32 8.44 17.01
CA ASN A 399 17.72 8.62 17.45
C ASN A 399 17.89 9.12 18.90
N ASN A 400 16.98 8.77 19.81
CA ASN A 400 17.07 9.14 21.23
C ASN A 400 17.68 8.00 22.06
N ASP A 401 18.23 8.38 23.20
CA ASP A 401 18.69 7.48 24.26
C ASP A 401 17.73 7.59 25.46
N ILE A 402 16.92 6.56 25.69
CA ILE A 402 15.84 6.56 26.68
C ILE A 402 16.11 5.46 27.70
N HIS A 403 16.44 5.85 28.93
CA HIS A 403 16.95 4.87 29.89
C HIS A 403 16.69 5.20 31.36
N SER A 404 16.94 4.23 32.25
CA SER A 404 16.91 4.42 33.72
C SER A 404 15.58 4.93 34.28
N ASN A 405 14.46 4.69 33.59
CA ASN A 405 13.13 5.10 34.05
C ASN A 405 12.49 4.01 34.92
N SER A 406 11.76 4.40 35.97
CA SER A 406 11.28 3.47 37.00
C SER A 406 10.04 2.65 36.61
N LEU A 407 9.27 3.08 35.61
CA LEU A 407 8.24 2.26 34.96
C LEU A 407 8.79 1.79 33.61
N SER A 408 8.20 2.27 32.51
CA SER A 408 8.64 1.93 31.16
C SER A 408 9.34 3.09 30.48
N ASN A 409 10.35 2.83 29.66
CA ASN A 409 11.02 3.92 28.94
C ASN A 409 10.05 4.63 27.98
N ILE A 410 9.25 3.87 27.23
CA ILE A 410 8.15 4.40 26.42
C ILE A 410 6.83 3.73 26.83
N TYR A 411 5.80 4.53 27.07
CA TYR A 411 4.46 4.07 27.40
C TYR A 411 3.41 4.62 26.43
N VAL A 412 2.63 3.73 25.82
CA VAL A 412 1.65 4.06 24.79
C VAL A 412 0.27 3.59 25.23
N ASP A 413 -0.68 4.53 25.27
CA ASP A 413 -2.00 4.32 25.86
C ASP A 413 -3.11 5.05 25.08
N ALA A 414 -4.37 4.69 25.33
CA ALA A 414 -5.57 5.40 24.88
C ALA A 414 -5.53 5.83 23.39
N ASN A 415 -5.45 4.83 22.49
CA ASN A 415 -5.42 5.00 21.03
C ASN A 415 -4.23 5.81 20.49
N ALA A 416 -3.14 5.92 21.25
CA ALA A 416 -1.92 6.57 20.77
C ALA A 416 -1.28 5.80 19.59
N ASN A 417 -0.69 6.55 18.67
CA ASN A 417 -0.11 6.05 17.42
C ASN A 417 1.27 6.70 17.14
N PRO A 418 2.29 6.42 17.97
CA PRO A 418 3.64 6.94 17.75
C PRO A 418 4.40 6.26 16.64
N VAL A 419 5.39 6.96 16.13
CA VAL A 419 6.44 6.41 15.27
C VAL A 419 7.76 6.48 16.03
N VAL A 420 8.27 5.31 16.44
CA VAL A 420 9.47 5.17 17.26
C VAL A 420 10.54 4.45 16.44
N THR A 421 11.59 5.16 16.04
CA THR A 421 12.61 4.61 15.14
C THR A 421 14.06 4.91 15.53
N SER A 422 14.96 3.95 15.36
CA SER A 422 16.41 4.15 15.57
C SER A 422 16.79 4.64 16.99
N ASN A 423 16.01 4.28 18.01
CA ASN A 423 16.30 4.68 19.41
C ASN A 423 17.03 3.58 20.17
N LYS A 424 17.78 3.98 21.21
CA LYS A 424 18.30 3.10 22.25
C LYS A 424 17.37 3.17 23.47
N ILE A 425 16.84 2.02 23.88
CA ILE A 425 15.82 1.92 24.93
C ILE A 425 16.27 0.87 25.94
N HIS A 426 16.78 1.28 27.11
CA HIS A 426 17.40 0.33 28.03
C HIS A 426 17.29 0.67 29.51
N ASN A 427 17.63 -0.28 30.38
CA ASN A 427 17.72 -0.08 31.82
C ASN A 427 16.42 0.46 32.47
N SER A 428 15.23 0.12 31.94
CA SER A 428 13.98 0.44 32.64
C SER A 428 13.76 -0.51 33.82
N ALA A 429 13.18 -0.03 34.92
CA ALA A 429 12.84 -0.89 36.05
C ALA A 429 11.59 -1.76 35.81
N GLN A 430 10.83 -1.52 34.73
CA GLN A 430 9.83 -2.44 34.20
C GLN A 430 10.13 -2.80 32.74
N HIS A 431 9.34 -2.28 31.79
CA HIS A 431 9.41 -2.63 30.38
C HIS A 431 10.17 -1.58 29.55
N GLY A 432 10.86 -2.01 28.49
CA GLY A 432 11.43 -1.05 27.54
C GLY A 432 10.32 -0.22 26.88
N ILE A 433 9.36 -0.91 26.28
CA ILE A 433 8.18 -0.33 25.64
C ILE A 433 6.94 -1.04 26.15
N TRP A 434 5.95 -0.29 26.63
CA TRP A 434 4.67 -0.84 27.10
C TRP A 434 3.50 -0.18 26.35
N ILE A 435 2.68 -1.01 25.70
CA ILE A 435 1.58 -0.59 24.82
C ILE A 435 0.28 -1.23 25.32
N LYS A 436 -0.72 -0.40 25.62
CA LYS A 436 -2.04 -0.83 26.10
C LYS A 436 -3.21 -0.03 25.51
N GLN A 437 -4.44 -0.42 25.84
CA GLN A 437 -5.71 0.28 25.52
C GLN A 437 -5.76 0.82 24.08
N TYR A 438 -5.68 -0.09 23.11
CA TYR A 438 -5.79 0.22 21.68
C TYR A 438 -4.65 1.07 21.10
N GLY A 439 -3.45 1.04 21.70
CA GLY A 439 -2.26 1.62 21.07
C GLY A 439 -1.87 0.89 19.77
N ILE A 440 -1.61 1.64 18.70
CA ILE A 440 -1.41 1.12 17.32
C ILE A 440 -0.12 1.62 16.61
N GLY A 441 0.84 2.13 17.38
CA GLY A 441 2.08 2.75 16.86
C GLY A 441 3.03 1.83 16.08
N VAL A 442 4.00 2.45 15.39
CA VAL A 442 5.08 1.80 14.65
C VAL A 442 6.40 1.89 15.42
N PHE A 443 7.05 0.75 15.61
CA PHE A 443 8.32 0.61 16.32
C PHE A 443 9.31 -0.10 15.40
N GLU A 444 10.26 0.65 14.83
CA GLU A 444 11.18 0.12 13.81
C GLU A 444 12.65 0.46 14.07
N ASN A 445 13.58 -0.48 13.83
CA ASN A 445 15.03 -0.25 13.92
C ASN A 445 15.53 0.23 15.30
N ASN A 446 14.84 -0.10 16.40
CA ASN A 446 15.27 0.27 17.75
C ASN A 446 16.15 -0.82 18.38
N THR A 447 17.07 -0.40 19.27
CA THR A 447 17.87 -1.30 20.12
C THR A 447 17.31 -1.26 21.53
N ILE A 448 16.69 -2.36 21.99
CA ILE A 448 15.94 -2.43 23.25
C ILE A 448 16.53 -3.52 24.15
N TYR A 449 17.17 -3.18 25.28
CA TYR A 449 17.93 -4.15 26.06
C TYR A 449 18.01 -3.81 27.56
N ASN A 450 18.43 -4.78 28.39
CA ASN A 450 18.65 -4.59 29.83
C ASN A 450 17.47 -3.99 30.60
N ASN A 451 16.23 -4.27 30.19
CA ASN A 451 15.04 -3.88 30.95
C ASN A 451 14.68 -4.99 31.95
N THR A 452 14.24 -4.62 33.15
CA THR A 452 14.01 -5.58 34.26
C THR A 452 12.91 -6.61 33.94
N MET A 453 11.87 -6.19 33.23
CA MET A 453 10.78 -7.05 32.77
C MET A 453 10.94 -7.30 31.25
N SER A 454 9.84 -7.31 30.48
CA SER A 454 9.92 -7.50 29.02
C SER A 454 10.44 -6.25 28.29
N ASN A 455 11.28 -6.43 27.26
CA ASN A 455 11.72 -5.34 26.39
C ASN A 455 10.55 -4.66 25.65
N ILE A 456 9.59 -5.45 25.16
CA ILE A 456 8.32 -4.93 24.63
C ILE A 456 7.17 -5.70 25.27
N LYS A 457 6.22 -4.97 25.87
CA LYS A 457 4.98 -5.51 26.44
C LYS A 457 3.78 -4.95 25.67
N ILE A 458 3.00 -5.85 25.08
CA ILE A 458 1.73 -5.55 24.41
C ILE A 458 0.59 -6.12 25.27
N GLU A 459 -0.41 -5.31 25.59
CA GLU A 459 -1.62 -5.73 26.30
C GLU A 459 -2.82 -5.90 25.36
N GLU A 460 -3.87 -6.52 25.89
CA GLU A 460 -5.10 -6.81 25.16
C GLU A 460 -5.70 -5.55 24.53
N GLY A 461 -6.09 -5.67 23.26
CA GLY A 461 -6.65 -4.58 22.46
C GLY A 461 -5.61 -3.71 21.75
N ALA A 462 -4.33 -3.76 22.10
CA ALA A 462 -3.28 -3.05 21.36
C ALA A 462 -2.86 -3.82 20.08
N ALA A 463 -2.55 -3.08 19.02
CA ALA A 463 -2.16 -3.65 17.72
C ALA A 463 -1.01 -2.85 17.08
N PRO A 464 0.19 -2.82 17.70
CA PRO A 464 1.34 -2.10 17.16
C PRO A 464 2.02 -2.85 16.01
N ILE A 465 2.76 -2.10 15.19
CA ILE A 465 3.66 -2.66 14.18
C ILE A 465 5.08 -2.67 14.75
N ILE A 466 5.65 -3.86 14.91
CA ILE A 466 7.03 -4.06 15.42
C ILE A 466 7.87 -4.66 14.29
N LYS A 467 8.90 -3.96 13.86
CA LYS A 467 9.73 -4.39 12.72
C LYS A 467 11.21 -4.09 12.93
N ASN A 468 12.10 -5.00 12.53
CA ASN A 468 13.55 -4.77 12.51
C ASN A 468 14.16 -4.23 13.83
N ASN A 469 13.59 -4.57 14.99
CA ASN A 469 14.15 -4.15 16.28
C ASN A 469 15.17 -5.19 16.77
N TYR A 470 16.24 -4.73 17.40
CA TYR A 470 17.21 -5.55 18.11
C TYR A 470 16.82 -5.59 19.60
N ILE A 471 16.42 -6.76 20.09
CA ILE A 471 15.80 -6.96 21.41
C ILE A 471 16.64 -7.90 22.28
#